data_AF-A0A2A3MN63-F1
#
_entry.id   AF-A0A2A3MN63-F1
#
_cell.length_a   1.000
_cell.length_b   1.000
_cell.length_c   1.000
_cell.angle_alpha   90.00
_cell.angle_beta   90.00
_cell.angle_gamma   90.00
#
_symmetry.space_group_name_H-M   'P 1'
#
loop_
_entity.id
_entity.type
_entity.pdbx_description
1 polymer ?
#
loop_
_entity_poly.entity_id
_entity_poly.type
_entity_poly.pdbx_seq_one_letter_code
_entity_poly.pdbx_strand_id
1 'polypeptide(L)'
;MAKNETTKQPGWLNKSDMAKSLGISSQAFDKWGVEPIAKIGRESFFRVQDVVQNRIDNTLKKHQPDYSDIDGVDPLAEAKLTQERLRLTKAQADAQEKKNQIADKQLVPVAFATFALAQISAKIGSRLETVCKTVSRRHPEVDARVLESFEREIALARNTATDFGDQIPEILDDYLSTLDT
;
A
#
# COMPACT_ATOMS: atom_id res chain seq x y z
N MET A 1 65.18 22.98 -32.57
CA MET A 1 65.65 22.57 -31.22
C MET A 1 65.22 23.64 -30.23
N ALA A 2 63.99 23.56 -29.70
CA ALA A 2 63.47 24.56 -28.76
C ALA A 2 63.86 24.17 -27.33
N LYS A 3 64.46 25.11 -26.59
CA LYS A 3 64.85 24.94 -25.19
C LYS A 3 63.58 24.80 -24.33
N ASN A 4 63.38 23.63 -23.71
CA ASN A 4 62.43 23.48 -22.62
C ASN A 4 63.00 24.17 -21.37
N GLU A 5 62.75 25.47 -21.25
CA GLU A 5 62.87 26.14 -19.96
C GLU A 5 61.76 25.58 -19.05
N THR A 6 62.16 24.77 -18.06
CA THR A 6 61.33 24.37 -16.92
C THR A 6 61.10 25.58 -16.00
N THR A 7 60.45 26.62 -16.51
CA THR A 7 60.03 27.79 -15.74
C THR A 7 58.69 27.47 -15.09
N LYS A 8 58.68 27.44 -13.76
CA LYS A 8 57.47 27.31 -12.94
C LYS A 8 56.43 28.32 -13.43
N GLN A 9 55.25 27.84 -13.83
CA GLN A 9 54.18 28.74 -14.27
C GLN A 9 53.46 29.36 -13.06
N PRO A 10 52.90 30.60 -13.20
CA PRO A 10 52.07 31.20 -12.17
C PRO A 10 50.91 30.27 -11.78
N GLY A 11 50.68 30.10 -10.47
CA GLY A 11 49.62 29.23 -9.94
C GLY A 11 49.98 27.75 -9.76
N TRP A 12 51.22 27.35 -10.05
CA TRP A 12 51.72 26.02 -9.69
C TRP A 12 52.29 26.05 -8.27
N LEU A 13 51.79 25.19 -7.40
CA LEU A 13 52.30 25.03 -6.03
C LEU A 13 53.04 23.69 -5.93
N ASN A 14 54.14 23.67 -5.20
CA ASN A 14 54.76 22.41 -4.83
C ASN A 14 53.87 21.67 -3.81
N LYS A 15 54.13 20.39 -3.61
CA LYS A 15 53.37 19.54 -2.68
C LYS A 15 53.26 20.12 -1.26
N SER A 16 54.36 20.65 -0.73
CA SER A 16 54.44 21.14 0.65
C SER A 16 53.60 22.40 0.85
N ASP A 17 53.66 23.33 -0.10
CA ASP A 17 52.90 24.58 -0.07
C ASP A 17 51.42 24.34 -0.36
N MET A 18 51.09 23.38 -1.25
CA MET A 18 49.71 22.95 -1.49
C MET A 18 49.09 22.29 -0.26
N ALA A 19 49.80 21.38 0.41
CA ALA A 19 49.30 20.76 1.63
C ALA A 19 49.06 21.80 2.74
N LYS A 20 49.99 22.75 2.90
CA LYS A 20 49.86 23.86 3.85
C LYS A 20 48.69 24.79 3.53
N SER A 21 48.49 25.16 2.26
CA SER A 21 47.38 26.03 1.86
C SER A 21 46.00 25.39 2.09
N LEU A 22 45.93 24.06 1.99
CA LEU A 22 44.74 23.26 2.28
C LEU A 22 44.57 22.92 3.77
N GLY A 23 45.53 23.28 4.63
CA GLY A 23 45.48 22.99 6.06
C GLY A 23 45.67 21.51 6.42
N ILE A 24 46.36 20.72 5.59
CA ILE A 24 46.56 19.28 5.78
C ILE A 24 48.05 18.90 5.78
N SER A 25 48.36 17.67 6.25
CA SER A 25 49.72 17.14 6.15
C SER A 25 50.07 16.72 4.72
N SER A 26 51.36 16.75 4.38
CA SER A 26 51.86 16.29 3.07
C SER A 26 51.54 14.81 2.80
N GLN A 27 51.49 13.98 3.85
CA GLN A 27 51.08 12.58 3.78
C GLN A 27 49.58 12.43 3.54
N ALA A 28 48.74 13.31 4.11
CA ALA A 28 47.30 13.32 3.83
C ALA A 28 47.02 13.73 2.37
N PHE A 29 47.82 14.66 1.83
CA PHE A 29 47.73 15.05 0.43
C PHE A 29 48.11 13.89 -0.52
N ASP A 30 49.12 13.09 -0.19
CA ASP A 30 49.47 11.89 -0.98
C ASP A 30 48.30 10.90 -1.06
N LYS A 31 47.55 10.73 0.03
CA LYS A 31 46.37 9.85 0.07
C LYS A 31 45.24 10.32 -0.84
N TRP A 32 45.24 11.59 -1.27
CA TRP A 32 44.25 12.08 -2.22
C TRP A 32 44.55 11.68 -3.66
N GLY A 33 45.78 11.22 -3.94
CA GLY A 33 46.15 10.67 -5.25
C GLY A 33 46.04 11.68 -6.40
N VAL A 34 46.21 12.97 -6.13
CA VAL A 34 46.19 14.00 -7.16
C VAL A 34 47.42 13.84 -8.05
N GLU A 35 47.25 13.80 -9.37
CA GLU A 35 48.36 13.69 -10.31
C GLU A 35 49.15 15.00 -10.43
N PRO A 36 50.49 14.97 -10.41
CA PRO A 36 51.31 16.14 -10.61
C PRO A 36 51.35 16.54 -12.08
N ILE A 37 51.27 17.83 -12.35
CA ILE A 37 51.28 18.39 -13.72
C ILE A 37 52.70 18.41 -14.27
N ALA A 38 53.67 18.69 -13.41
CA ALA A 38 55.06 18.76 -13.77
C ALA A 38 55.94 18.34 -12.61
N LYS A 39 57.07 17.74 -12.96
CA LYS A 39 58.15 17.44 -12.03
C LYS A 39 59.37 18.25 -12.46
N ILE A 40 59.79 19.19 -11.61
CA ILE A 40 60.97 20.03 -11.86
C ILE A 40 61.97 19.72 -10.75
N GLY A 41 63.06 19.04 -11.11
CA GLY A 41 64.03 18.53 -10.14
C GLY A 41 63.43 17.48 -9.21
N ARG A 42 63.53 17.71 -7.89
CA ARG A 42 63.01 16.81 -6.84
C ARG A 42 61.58 17.15 -6.39
N GLU A 43 60.99 18.23 -6.91
CA GLU A 43 59.66 18.69 -6.53
C GLU A 43 58.62 18.38 -7.59
N SER A 44 57.43 17.98 -7.14
CA SER A 44 56.23 17.83 -7.97
C SER A 44 55.31 19.03 -7.78
N PHE A 45 54.76 19.52 -8.87
CA PHE A 45 53.90 20.71 -8.93
C PHE A 45 52.46 20.35 -9.28
N PHE A 46 51.54 21.05 -8.63
CA PHE A 46 50.10 20.85 -8.74
C PHE A 46 49.41 22.20 -8.97
N ARG A 47 48.29 22.19 -9.69
CA ARG A 47 47.37 23.34 -9.74
C ARG A 47 46.25 23.13 -8.75
N VAL A 48 45.80 24.23 -8.15
CA VAL A 48 44.66 24.23 -7.23
C VAL A 48 43.40 23.66 -7.90
N GLN A 49 43.20 23.94 -9.19
CA GLN A 49 42.04 23.46 -9.94
C GLN A 49 41.93 21.92 -9.93
N ASP A 50 43.05 21.21 -10.10
CA ASP A 50 43.05 19.74 -10.28
C ASP A 50 42.82 19.06 -8.93
N VAL A 51 43.31 19.68 -7.85
CA VAL A 51 43.00 19.27 -6.48
C VAL A 51 41.51 19.46 -6.19
N VAL A 52 40.95 20.62 -6.54
CA VAL A 52 39.51 20.89 -6.33
C VAL A 52 38.65 19.92 -7.13
N GLN A 53 38.99 19.66 -8.40
CA GLN A 53 38.27 18.69 -9.22
C GLN A 53 38.33 17.29 -8.61
N ASN A 54 39.51 16.82 -8.20
CA ASN A 54 39.66 15.54 -7.50
C ASN A 54 38.78 15.46 -6.23
N ARG A 55 38.66 16.56 -5.48
CA ARG A 55 37.79 16.60 -4.28
C ARG A 55 36.32 16.56 -4.64
N ILE A 56 35.89 17.28 -5.66
CA ILE A 56 34.50 17.25 -6.15
C ILE A 56 34.15 15.84 -6.62
N ASP A 57 34.99 15.24 -7.46
CA ASP A 57 34.78 13.89 -8.00
C ASP A 57 34.72 12.83 -6.90
N ASN A 58 35.60 12.91 -5.90
CA ASN A 58 35.60 12.00 -4.76
C ASN A 58 34.35 12.17 -3.87
N THR A 59 33.82 13.39 -3.75
CA THR A 59 32.62 13.66 -2.96
C THR A 59 31.38 13.17 -3.71
N LEU A 60 31.33 13.39 -5.03
CA LEU A 60 30.29 12.85 -5.91
C LEU A 60 30.25 11.32 -5.86
N LYS A 61 31.40 10.64 -5.97
CA LYS A 61 31.50 9.17 -5.82
C LYS A 61 31.02 8.65 -4.47
N LYS A 62 31.17 9.41 -3.38
CA LYS A 62 30.67 9.02 -2.06
C LYS A 62 29.16 9.18 -1.91
N HIS A 63 28.57 10.13 -2.64
CA HIS A 63 27.13 10.38 -2.61
C HIS A 63 26.36 9.62 -3.70
N GLN A 64 27.05 9.11 -4.71
CA GLN A 64 26.48 8.18 -5.67
C GLN A 64 26.48 6.78 -5.05
N PRO A 65 25.33 6.10 -4.95
CA PRO A 65 25.32 4.69 -4.57
C PRO A 65 26.19 3.94 -5.60
N ASP A 66 27.03 3.03 -5.13
CA ASP A 66 27.90 2.25 -6.00
C ASP A 66 27.04 1.27 -6.81
N TYR A 67 26.58 1.71 -7.99
CA TYR A 67 25.81 0.91 -8.95
C TYR A 67 26.75 0.10 -9.86
N SER A 68 27.83 -0.47 -9.31
CA SER A 68 28.64 -1.45 -10.04
C SER A 68 27.98 -2.83 -9.95
N ASP A 69 26.96 -2.99 -10.78
CA ASP A 69 26.57 -4.19 -11.53
C ASP A 69 27.16 -5.54 -11.04
N ILE A 70 26.37 -6.25 -10.22
CA ILE A 70 26.22 -7.70 -10.37
C ILE A 70 24.72 -7.96 -10.40
N ASP A 71 24.24 -8.33 -11.60
CA ASP A 71 22.90 -8.83 -11.91
C ASP A 71 21.73 -7.89 -11.60
N GLY A 72 21.36 -7.01 -12.55
CA GLY A 72 19.97 -6.71 -12.97
C GLY A 72 18.85 -6.48 -11.93
N VAL A 73 19.17 -6.36 -10.65
CA VAL A 73 18.26 -6.34 -9.51
C VAL A 73 18.24 -4.91 -9.01
N ASP A 74 17.07 -4.29 -9.10
CA ASP A 74 16.78 -2.98 -8.55
C ASP A 74 17.29 -2.89 -7.09
N PRO A 75 18.20 -1.97 -6.74
CA PRO A 75 18.72 -1.85 -5.38
C PRO A 75 17.65 -1.50 -4.32
N LEU A 76 16.47 -1.06 -4.76
CA LEU A 76 15.31 -0.85 -3.89
C LEU A 76 14.36 -2.05 -3.86
N ALA A 77 14.68 -3.17 -4.49
CA ALA A 77 13.83 -4.36 -4.55
C ALA A 77 13.46 -4.86 -3.15
N GLU A 78 14.42 -4.94 -2.23
CA GLU A 78 14.16 -5.37 -0.86
C GLU A 78 13.25 -4.40 -0.08
N ALA A 79 13.45 -3.09 -0.27
CA ALA A 79 12.62 -2.06 0.37
C ALA A 79 11.18 -2.10 -0.17
N LYS A 80 11.01 -2.21 -1.49
CA LYS A 80 9.69 -2.36 -2.14
C LYS A 80 9.00 -3.65 -1.69
N LEU A 81 9.74 -4.75 -1.62
CA LEU A 81 9.23 -6.03 -1.14
C LEU A 81 8.79 -5.95 0.33
N THR A 82 9.55 -5.25 1.16
CA THR A 82 9.21 -5.01 2.57
C THR A 82 7.96 -4.15 2.70
N GLN A 83 7.80 -3.13 1.86
CA GLN A 83 6.60 -2.29 1.83
C GLN A 83 5.35 -3.11 1.44
N GLU A 84 5.46 -3.96 0.42
CA GLU A 84 4.35 -4.83 0.00
C GLU A 84 4.01 -5.90 1.06
N ARG A 85 5.02 -6.45 1.75
CA ARG A 85 4.79 -7.31 2.91
C ARG A 85 4.03 -6.57 4.02
N LEU A 86 4.43 -5.34 4.34
CA LEU A 86 3.74 -4.53 5.36
C LEU A 86 2.27 -4.28 4.98
N ARG A 87 2.00 -3.96 3.70
CA ARG A 87 0.64 -3.79 3.18
C ARG A 87 -0.19 -5.07 3.33
N LEU A 88 0.39 -6.21 2.95
CA LEU A 88 -0.27 -7.51 3.08
C LEU A 88 -0.56 -7.84 4.55
N THR A 89 0.42 -7.66 5.45
CA THR A 89 0.24 -7.89 6.89
C THR A 89 -0.84 -7.00 7.48
N LYS A 90 -0.89 -5.71 7.08
CA LYS A 90 -1.95 -4.80 7.51
C LYS A 90 -3.33 -5.26 7.02
N ALA A 91 -3.46 -5.60 5.73
CA ALA A 91 -4.71 -6.11 5.19
C ALA A 91 -5.17 -7.42 5.86
N GLN A 92 -4.23 -8.30 6.23
CA GLN A 92 -4.51 -9.51 7.00
C GLN A 92 -4.99 -9.20 8.42
N ALA A 93 -4.37 -8.22 9.10
CA ALA A 93 -4.78 -7.77 10.42
C ALA A 93 -6.20 -7.20 10.39
N ASP A 94 -6.50 -6.29 9.45
CA ASP A 94 -7.83 -5.70 9.28
C ASP A 94 -8.89 -6.78 8.98
N ALA A 95 -8.55 -7.77 8.14
CA ALA A 95 -9.45 -8.89 7.85
C ALA A 95 -9.69 -9.77 9.08
N GLN A 96 -8.67 -9.99 9.91
CA GLN A 96 -8.81 -10.74 11.16
C GLN A 96 -9.64 -9.98 12.18
N GLU A 97 -9.47 -8.66 12.30
CA GLU A 97 -10.27 -7.81 13.17
C GLU A 97 -11.76 -7.88 12.81
N LYS A 98 -12.10 -7.75 11.51
CA LYS A 98 -13.47 -7.93 11.04
C LYS A 98 -14.03 -9.31 11.38
N LYS A 99 -13.23 -10.37 11.24
CA LYS A 99 -13.63 -11.73 11.63
C LYS A 99 -13.86 -11.86 13.14
N ASN A 100 -13.02 -11.24 13.95
CA ASN A 100 -13.19 -11.20 15.40
C ASN A 100 -14.50 -10.47 15.77
N GLN A 101 -14.79 -9.33 15.15
CA GLN A 101 -16.05 -8.60 15.36
C GLN A 101 -17.28 -9.43 14.96
N ILE A 102 -17.19 -10.27 13.92
CA ILE A 102 -18.25 -11.23 13.58
C ILE A 102 -18.40 -12.29 14.67
N ALA A 103 -17.29 -12.87 15.15
CA ALA A 103 -17.30 -13.86 16.21
C ALA A 103 -17.86 -13.30 17.54
N ASP A 104 -17.55 -12.05 17.83
CA ASP A 104 -18.03 -11.28 18.98
C ASP A 104 -19.47 -10.74 18.78
N LYS A 105 -20.10 -11.04 17.64
CA LYS A 105 -21.47 -10.64 17.27
C LYS A 105 -21.68 -9.14 17.21
N GLN A 106 -20.61 -8.36 17.01
CA GLN A 106 -20.67 -6.92 16.82
C GLN A 106 -20.87 -6.55 15.35
N LEU A 107 -20.46 -7.43 14.42
CA LEU A 107 -20.61 -7.24 12.98
C LEU A 107 -21.40 -8.39 12.36
N VAL A 108 -22.43 -8.08 11.58
CA VAL A 108 -23.25 -9.07 10.86
C VAL A 108 -22.96 -8.97 9.37
N PRO A 109 -22.46 -10.05 8.72
CA PRO A 109 -22.29 -10.05 7.27
C PRO A 109 -23.63 -9.91 6.55
N VAL A 110 -23.70 -9.07 5.52
CA VAL A 110 -24.92 -8.86 4.72
C VAL A 110 -25.46 -10.19 4.16
N ALA A 111 -24.57 -11.05 3.65
CA ALA A 111 -24.96 -12.37 3.15
C ALA A 111 -25.63 -13.26 4.21
N PHE A 112 -25.21 -13.15 5.48
CA PHE A 112 -25.89 -13.85 6.57
C PHE A 112 -27.27 -13.26 6.83
N ALA A 113 -27.42 -11.93 6.84
CA ALA A 113 -28.70 -11.26 7.04
C ALA A 113 -29.72 -11.65 5.95
N THR A 114 -29.31 -11.59 4.68
CA THR A 114 -30.11 -12.06 3.52
C THR A 114 -30.52 -13.52 3.69
N PHE A 115 -29.58 -14.41 4.01
CA PHE A 115 -29.86 -15.83 4.20
C PHE A 115 -30.83 -16.09 5.38
N ALA A 116 -30.62 -15.43 6.51
CA ALA A 116 -31.45 -15.59 7.69
C ALA A 116 -32.88 -15.11 7.44
N LEU A 117 -33.04 -13.97 6.77
CA LEU A 117 -34.35 -13.41 6.43
C LEU A 117 -35.09 -14.26 5.41
N ALA A 118 -34.42 -14.74 4.35
CA ALA A 118 -35.01 -15.67 3.41
C ALA A 118 -35.53 -16.95 4.11
N GLN A 119 -34.76 -17.50 5.06
CA GLN A 119 -35.21 -18.63 5.87
C GLN A 119 -36.42 -18.31 6.75
N ILE A 120 -36.45 -17.14 7.38
CA ILE A 120 -37.58 -16.70 8.22
C ILE A 120 -38.82 -16.50 7.36
N SER A 121 -38.70 -15.82 6.21
CA SER A 121 -39.78 -15.62 5.23
C SER A 121 -40.35 -16.95 4.74
N ALA A 122 -39.51 -17.92 4.40
CA ALA A 122 -39.96 -19.25 3.99
C ALA A 122 -40.73 -19.97 5.10
N LYS A 123 -40.27 -19.86 6.36
CA LYS A 123 -40.98 -20.42 7.53
C LYS A 123 -42.34 -19.75 7.74
N ILE A 124 -42.42 -18.43 7.61
CA ILE A 124 -43.67 -17.67 7.71
C ILE A 124 -44.63 -18.12 6.59
N GLY A 125 -44.16 -18.15 5.33
CA GLY A 125 -44.95 -18.59 4.18
C GLY A 125 -45.54 -19.99 4.37
N SER A 126 -44.74 -20.94 4.85
CA SER A 126 -45.19 -22.30 5.15
C SER A 126 -46.24 -22.34 6.27
N ARG A 127 -46.10 -21.50 7.31
CA ARG A 127 -47.11 -21.41 8.38
C ARG A 127 -48.42 -20.81 7.88
N LEU A 128 -48.36 -19.75 7.08
CA LEU A 128 -49.55 -19.10 6.53
C LEU A 128 -50.39 -20.04 5.66
N GLU A 129 -49.75 -20.94 4.89
CA GLU A 129 -50.45 -21.94 4.07
C GLU A 129 -51.31 -22.93 4.89
N THR A 130 -50.97 -23.13 6.17
CA THR A 130 -51.73 -24.01 7.06
C THR A 130 -52.89 -23.31 7.77
N VAL A 131 -52.99 -21.98 7.69
CA VAL A 131 -53.98 -21.18 8.42
C VAL A 131 -55.39 -21.48 7.93
N CYS A 132 -55.67 -21.38 6.63
CA CYS A 132 -57.02 -21.62 6.09
C CYS A 132 -57.51 -23.04 6.36
N LYS A 133 -56.62 -24.06 6.23
CA LYS A 133 -56.94 -25.45 6.61
C LYS A 133 -57.27 -25.59 8.10
N THR A 134 -56.53 -24.90 8.96
CA THR A 134 -56.78 -24.93 10.41
C THR A 134 -58.09 -24.26 10.76
N VAL A 135 -58.39 -23.12 10.14
CA VAL A 135 -59.65 -22.37 10.31
C VAL A 135 -60.82 -23.20 9.82
N SER A 136 -60.77 -23.74 8.61
CA SER A 136 -61.83 -24.61 8.04
C SER A 136 -62.15 -25.82 8.94
N ARG A 137 -61.12 -26.43 9.56
CA ARG A 137 -61.32 -27.55 10.49
C ARG A 137 -61.94 -27.14 11.83
N ARG A 138 -61.64 -25.92 12.32
CA ARG A 138 -62.17 -25.41 13.60
C ARG A 138 -63.53 -24.74 13.45
N HIS A 139 -63.81 -24.20 12.27
CA HIS A 139 -64.99 -23.42 11.95
C HIS A 139 -65.61 -23.92 10.63
N PRO A 140 -66.24 -25.11 10.62
CA PRO A 140 -66.87 -25.67 9.42
C PRO A 140 -68.03 -24.83 8.89
N GLU A 141 -68.58 -23.93 9.70
CA GLU A 141 -69.65 -22.99 9.37
C GLU A 141 -69.21 -21.85 8.44
N VAL A 142 -67.91 -21.61 8.29
CA VAL A 142 -67.39 -20.53 7.44
C VAL A 142 -67.61 -20.88 5.97
N ASP A 143 -68.18 -19.94 5.22
CA ASP A 143 -68.39 -20.09 3.78
C ASP A 143 -67.04 -20.34 3.06
N ALA A 144 -67.00 -21.38 2.22
CA ALA A 144 -65.84 -21.73 1.42
C ALA A 144 -65.33 -20.57 0.55
N ARG A 145 -66.22 -19.68 0.06
CA ARG A 145 -65.85 -18.49 -0.71
C ARG A 145 -65.02 -17.50 0.12
N VAL A 146 -65.34 -17.36 1.40
CA VAL A 146 -64.59 -16.50 2.32
C VAL A 146 -63.20 -17.08 2.56
N LEU A 147 -63.09 -18.40 2.75
CA LEU A 147 -61.80 -19.08 2.88
C LEU A 147 -60.94 -18.93 1.61
N GLU A 148 -61.55 -19.03 0.43
CA GLU A 148 -60.85 -18.82 -0.84
C GLU A 148 -60.31 -17.38 -0.98
N SER A 149 -61.08 -16.37 -0.54
CA SER A 149 -60.59 -14.99 -0.48
C SER A 149 -59.38 -14.83 0.44
N PHE A 150 -59.39 -15.47 1.62
CA PHE A 150 -58.23 -15.46 2.52
C PHE A 150 -57.01 -16.18 1.93
N GLU A 151 -57.21 -17.31 1.23
CA GLU A 151 -56.12 -18.03 0.57
C GLU A 151 -55.43 -17.16 -0.48
N ARG A 152 -56.19 -16.35 -1.24
CA ARG A 152 -55.63 -15.42 -2.23
C ARG A 152 -54.79 -14.32 -1.57
N GLU A 153 -55.30 -13.67 -0.52
CA GLU A 153 -54.55 -12.63 0.21
C GLU A 153 -53.28 -13.19 0.88
N ILE A 154 -53.36 -14.39 1.46
CA ILE A 154 -52.21 -15.10 2.03
C ILE A 154 -51.16 -15.39 0.96
N ALA A 155 -51.57 -15.80 -0.24
CA ALA A 155 -50.64 -16.06 -1.33
C ALA A 155 -49.89 -14.79 -1.77
N LEU A 156 -50.58 -13.64 -1.82
CA LEU A 156 -49.95 -12.34 -2.10
C LEU A 156 -48.93 -11.98 -1.03
N ALA A 157 -49.31 -12.05 0.26
CA ALA A 157 -48.42 -11.75 1.37
C ALA A 157 -47.17 -12.66 1.39
N ARG A 158 -47.33 -13.94 1.03
CA ARG A 158 -46.21 -14.88 0.93
C ARG A 158 -45.23 -14.53 -0.18
N ASN A 159 -45.74 -14.12 -1.34
CA ASN A 159 -44.89 -13.74 -2.47
C ASN A 159 -44.06 -12.51 -2.09
N THR A 160 -44.67 -11.48 -1.53
CA THR A 160 -43.95 -10.31 -0.98
C THR A 160 -42.92 -10.73 0.08
N ALA A 161 -43.27 -11.67 0.96
CA ALA A 161 -42.35 -12.12 2.00
C ALA A 161 -41.10 -12.82 1.43
N THR A 162 -41.24 -13.51 0.29
CA THR A 162 -40.14 -14.25 -0.34
C THR A 162 -39.06 -13.30 -0.87
N ASP A 163 -39.45 -12.10 -1.31
CA ASP A 163 -38.56 -11.10 -1.90
C ASP A 163 -37.77 -10.30 -0.84
N PHE A 164 -38.09 -10.44 0.46
CA PHE A 164 -37.44 -9.64 1.51
C PHE A 164 -35.93 -9.86 1.60
N GLY A 165 -35.43 -11.07 1.33
CA GLY A 165 -33.99 -11.34 1.37
C GLY A 165 -33.21 -10.52 0.33
N ASP A 166 -33.82 -10.31 -0.84
CA ASP A 166 -33.22 -9.64 -1.98
C ASP A 166 -33.23 -8.12 -1.84
N GLN A 167 -34.18 -7.57 -1.06
CA GLN A 167 -34.30 -6.14 -0.78
C GLN A 167 -33.33 -5.62 0.30
N ILE A 168 -32.61 -6.52 0.99
CA ILE A 168 -31.74 -6.12 2.12
C ILE A 168 -30.62 -5.15 1.75
N PRO A 169 -29.92 -5.30 0.61
CA PRO A 169 -28.92 -4.32 0.19
C PRO A 169 -29.51 -2.92 0.02
N GLU A 170 -30.66 -2.81 -0.64
CA GLU A 170 -31.35 -1.54 -0.89
C GLU A 170 -31.82 -0.88 0.43
N ILE A 171 -32.42 -1.65 1.34
CA ILE A 171 -32.84 -1.16 2.66
C ILE A 171 -31.63 -0.65 3.46
N LEU A 172 -30.47 -1.32 3.34
CA LEU A 172 -29.25 -0.89 4.00
C LEU A 172 -28.74 0.43 3.40
N ASP A 173 -28.74 0.55 2.07
CA ASP A 173 -28.34 1.77 1.37
C ASP A 173 -29.22 2.96 1.78
N ASP A 174 -30.54 2.76 1.84
CA ASP A 174 -31.51 3.75 2.33
C ASP A 174 -31.19 4.17 3.76
N TYR A 175 -30.95 3.22 4.68
CA TYR A 175 -30.59 3.53 6.07
C TYR A 175 -29.28 4.32 6.15
N LEU A 176 -28.25 3.94 5.40
CA LEU A 176 -26.97 4.67 5.36
C LEU A 176 -27.16 6.11 4.88
N SER A 177 -28.01 6.33 3.87
CA SER A 177 -28.31 7.68 3.37
C SER A 177 -28.92 8.61 4.44
N THR A 178 -29.64 8.04 5.44
CA THR A 178 -30.19 8.83 6.55
C THR A 178 -29.15 9.26 7.58
N LEU A 179 -27.99 8.59 7.63
CA LEU A 179 -26.90 8.89 8.56
C LEU A 179 -25.95 9.97 8.01
N ASP A 180 -25.96 10.18 6.70
CA ASP A 180 -25.14 11.17 6.00
C ASP A 180 -25.76 12.59 6.03
N THR A 181 -26.86 12.79 6.77
CA THR A 181 -27.56 14.08 6.99
C THR A 181 -27.26 14.65 8.38
#